data_AF-A0A9W4TH44-F1
#
_entry.id   AF-A0A9W4TH44-F1
#
_cell.length_a   1.000
_cell.length_b   1.000
_cell.length_c   1.000
_cell.angle_alpha   90.00
_cell.angle_beta   90.00
_cell.angle_gamma   90.00
#
_symmetry.space_group_name_H-M   'P 1'
#
loop_
_entity.id
_entity.type
_entity.pdbx_description
1 polymer ?
#
loop_
_entity_poly.entity_id
_entity_poly.type
_entity_poly.pdbx_seq_one_letter_code
_entity_poly.pdbx_strand_id
1 'polypeptide(L)'
;MKFLKILAIILFVGTLLMAYGYVNLQVSYKYEVDLTETNIKTDESLSSSEKAKQIEELKQREKQIFFQRKVIKILFLVFLGSLILVLYFLFIKK
;
A
#
# COMPACT_ATOMS: atom_id res chain seq x y z
N MET A 1 -1.87 32.82 8.22
CA MET A 1 -1.68 31.59 9.04
C MET A 1 -2.83 30.58 8.95
N LYS A 2 -4.10 30.97 8.79
CA LYS A 2 -5.24 30.00 8.70
C LYS A 2 -5.06 28.96 7.58
N PHE A 3 -4.59 29.38 6.41
CA PHE A 3 -4.32 28.50 5.26
C PHE A 3 -3.30 27.39 5.56
N LEU A 4 -2.15 27.73 6.17
CA LEU A 4 -1.13 26.73 6.55
C LEU A 4 -1.68 25.68 7.53
N LYS A 5 -2.56 26.07 8.45
CA LYS A 5 -3.20 25.14 9.39
C LYS A 5 -4.10 24.14 8.66
N ILE A 6 -4.89 24.61 7.68
CA ILE A 6 -5.73 23.73 6.84
C ILE A 6 -4.85 22.78 6.03
N LEU A 7 -3.78 23.28 5.43
CA LEU A 7 -2.82 22.47 4.68
C LEU A 7 -2.18 21.37 5.56
N ALA A 8 -1.82 21.69 6.81
CA ALA A 8 -1.28 20.72 7.76
C ALA A 8 -2.29 19.60 8.07
N ILE A 9 -3.57 19.93 8.25
CA ILE A 9 -4.63 18.94 8.47
C ILE A 9 -4.79 18.02 7.25
N ILE A 10 -4.81 18.58 6.04
CA ILE A 10 -4.93 17.80 4.80
C ILE A 10 -3.74 16.83 4.66
N LEU A 11 -2.52 17.32 4.87
CA LEU A 11 -1.31 16.50 4.79
C LEU A 11 -1.28 15.42 5.88
N PHE A 12 -1.77 15.72 7.09
CA PHE A 12 -1.88 14.75 8.18
C PHE A 12 -2.87 13.63 7.85
N VAL A 13 -4.08 13.97 7.39
CA VAL A 13 -5.08 12.98 6.96
C VAL A 13 -4.56 12.14 5.79
N GLY A 14 -3.92 12.78 4.80
CA GLY A 14 -3.30 12.07 3.67
C GLY A 14 -2.22 11.08 4.11
N THR A 15 -1.39 11.47 5.08
CA THR A 15 -0.35 10.59 5.66
C THR A 15 -0.96 9.38 6.37
N LEU A 16 -2.05 9.58 7.12
CA LEU A 16 -2.79 8.48 7.77
C LEU A 16 -3.41 7.52 6.75
N LEU A 17 -4.02 8.04 5.68
CA LEU A 17 -4.59 7.21 4.61
C LEU A 17 -3.51 6.39 3.90
N MET A 18 -2.34 6.95 3.66
CA MET A 18 -1.19 6.23 3.08
C MET A 18 -0.69 5.13 4.02
N ALA A 19 -0.61 5.39 5.33
CA ALA A 19 -0.23 4.38 6.32
C ALA A 19 -1.26 3.23 6.37
N TYR A 20 -2.55 3.56 6.38
CA TYR A 20 -3.63 2.56 6.31
C TYR A 20 -3.55 1.74 5.02
N GLY A 21 -3.41 2.41 3.87
CA GLY A 21 -3.28 1.74 2.57
C GLY A 21 -2.09 0.79 2.52
N TYR A 22 -0.95 1.18 3.11
CA TYR A 22 0.22 0.32 3.22
C TYR A 22 -0.05 -0.94 4.05
N VAL A 23 -0.64 -0.79 5.23
CA VAL A 23 -0.98 -1.93 6.10
C VAL A 23 -2.01 -2.84 5.44
N ASN A 24 -3.08 -2.27 4.88
CA ASN A 24 -4.13 -3.03 4.21
C ASN A 24 -3.58 -3.81 3.02
N LEU A 25 -2.70 -3.20 2.22
CA LEU A 25 -2.03 -3.88 1.12
C LEU A 25 -1.14 -5.04 1.59
N GLN A 26 -0.51 -4.93 2.76
CA GLN A 26 0.25 -6.05 3.32
C GLN A 26 -0.63 -7.21 3.77
N VAL A 27 -1.71 -6.90 4.50
CA VAL A 27 -2.61 -7.91 5.08
C VAL A 27 -3.43 -8.59 3.99
N SER A 28 -4.06 -7.82 3.10
CA SER A 28 -4.87 -8.36 2.00
C SER A 28 -4.05 -9.27 1.09
N TYR A 29 -2.82 -8.86 0.75
CA TYR A 29 -1.94 -9.68 -0.07
C TYR A 29 -1.58 -11.01 0.59
N LYS A 30 -1.19 -10.98 1.88
CA LYS A 30 -0.83 -12.20 2.60
C LYS A 30 -2.01 -13.19 2.58
N TYR A 31 -3.21 -12.68 2.85
CA TYR A 31 -4.42 -13.49 2.85
C TYR A 31 -4.79 -14.02 1.46
N GLU A 32 -4.72 -13.19 0.42
CA GLU A 32 -5.00 -13.61 -0.96
C GLU A 32 -4.01 -14.67 -1.47
N VAL A 33 -2.72 -14.53 -1.18
CA VAL A 33 -1.71 -15.50 -1.57
C VAL A 33 -1.93 -16.83 -0.84
N ASP A 34 -2.13 -16.80 0.48
CA ASP A 34 -2.34 -18.01 1.28
C ASP A 34 -3.59 -18.79 0.81
N LEU A 35 -4.69 -18.08 0.50
CA LEU A 35 -5.91 -18.69 -0.05
C LEU A 35 -5.68 -19.29 -1.45
N THR A 36 -5.01 -18.55 -2.34
CA THR A 36 -4.81 -18.99 -3.72
C THR A 36 -3.84 -20.18 -3.78
N GLU A 37 -2.77 -20.16 -2.98
CA GLU A 37 -1.86 -21.31 -2.85
C GLU A 37 -2.56 -22.55 -2.30
N THR A 38 -3.44 -22.37 -1.31
CA THR A 38 -4.21 -23.48 -0.72
C THR A 38 -5.14 -24.08 -1.77
N ASN A 39 -5.88 -23.25 -2.51
CA ASN A 39 -6.76 -23.73 -3.60
C ASN A 39 -5.99 -24.49 -4.68
N ILE A 40 -4.83 -24.00 -5.14
CA ILE A 40 -4.03 -24.70 -6.18
C ILE A 40 -3.55 -26.08 -5.70
N LYS A 41 -3.18 -26.20 -4.42
CA LYS A 41 -2.65 -27.43 -3.82
C LYS A 41 -3.74 -28.46 -3.52
N THR A 42 -4.88 -28.01 -3.00
CA THR A 42 -5.95 -28.90 -2.49
C THR A 42 -6.99 -29.25 -3.55
N ASP A 43 -7.14 -28.45 -4.60
CA ASP A 43 -8.14 -28.71 -5.62
C ASP A 43 -7.63 -29.74 -6.63
N GLU A 44 -8.15 -30.97 -6.52
CA GLU A 44 -7.86 -32.09 -7.43
C GLU A 44 -8.61 -31.98 -8.76
N SER A 45 -9.60 -31.08 -8.87
CA SER A 45 -10.41 -30.91 -10.08
C SER A 45 -9.72 -30.06 -11.15
N LEU A 46 -8.72 -29.26 -10.78
CA LEU A 46 -7.97 -28.40 -11.69
C LEU A 46 -6.96 -29.21 -12.51
N SER A 47 -7.02 -29.03 -13.84
CA SER A 47 -6.01 -29.60 -14.73
C SER A 47 -4.63 -28.98 -14.50
N SER A 48 -3.57 -29.72 -14.83
CA SER A 48 -2.18 -29.22 -14.71
C SER A 48 -1.95 -27.90 -15.45
N SER A 49 -2.67 -27.68 -16.56
CA SER A 49 -2.61 -26.43 -17.33
C SER A 49 -3.24 -25.25 -16.59
N GLU A 50 -4.36 -25.48 -15.90
CA GLU A 50 -5.04 -24.43 -15.11
C GLU A 50 -4.25 -24.09 -13.85
N LYS A 51 -3.66 -25.08 -13.18
CA LYS A 51 -2.74 -24.86 -12.06
C LYS A 51 -1.54 -24.00 -12.49
N ALA A 52 -0.95 -24.29 -13.65
CA ALA A 52 0.15 -23.49 -14.19
C ALA A 52 -0.26 -22.03 -14.48
N LYS A 53 -1.45 -21.81 -15.04
CA LYS A 53 -1.99 -20.45 -15.27
C LYS A 53 -2.21 -19.69 -13.97
N GLN A 54 -2.82 -20.31 -12.96
CA GLN A 54 -3.05 -19.65 -11.67
C GLN A 54 -1.74 -19.29 -10.95
N ILE A 55 -0.71 -20.13 -11.06
CA ILE A 55 0.64 -19.82 -10.54
C ILE A 55 1.25 -18.63 -11.28
N GLU A 56 1.08 -18.54 -12.60
CA GLU A 56 1.57 -17.42 -13.38
C GLU A 56 0.84 -16.11 -13.04
N GLU A 57 -0.48 -16.15 -12.89
CA GLU A 57 -1.29 -15.02 -12.43
C GLU A 57 -0.89 -14.55 -11.03
N LEU A 58 -0.66 -15.49 -10.10
CA LEU A 58 -0.11 -15.20 -8.78
C LEU A 58 1.18 -14.41 -8.91
N LYS A 59 2.18 -14.92 -9.64
CA LYS A 59 3.48 -14.25 -9.85
C LYS A 59 3.33 -12.84 -10.43
N GLN A 60 2.42 -12.64 -11.37
CA GLN A 60 2.15 -11.32 -11.91
C GLN A 60 1.57 -10.37 -10.86
N ARG A 61 0.62 -10.83 -10.04
CA ARG A 61 0.07 -10.06 -8.91
C ARG A 61 1.13 -9.74 -7.87
N GLU A 62 2.02 -10.67 -7.52
CA GLU A 62 3.12 -10.42 -6.59
C GLU A 62 4.00 -9.25 -7.07
N LYS A 63 4.32 -9.24 -8.37
CA LYS A 63 5.11 -8.18 -8.98
C LYS A 63 4.39 -6.82 -8.94
N GLN A 64 3.09 -6.80 -9.22
CA GLN A 64 2.29 -5.58 -9.14
C GLN A 64 2.22 -5.04 -7.71
N ILE A 65 1.99 -5.92 -6.73
CA ILE A 65 1.91 -5.55 -5.31
C ILE A 65 3.25 -5.07 -4.79
N PHE A 66 4.36 -5.70 -5.19
CA PHE A 66 5.70 -5.21 -4.90
C PHE A 66 5.93 -3.78 -5.41
N PHE A 67 5.48 -3.49 -6.63
CA PHE A 67 5.57 -2.14 -7.19
C PHE A 67 4.68 -1.15 -6.42
N GLN A 68 3.43 -1.52 -6.13
CA GLN A 68 2.51 -0.69 -5.33
C GLN A 68 3.07 -0.40 -3.93
N ARG A 69 3.68 -1.38 -3.25
CA ARG A 69 4.37 -1.17 -1.96
C ARG A 69 5.46 -0.11 -2.07
N LYS A 70 6.29 -0.16 -3.12
CA LYS A 70 7.33 0.84 -3.35
C LYS A 70 6.73 2.23 -3.56
N VAL A 71 5.70 2.33 -4.39
CA VAL A 71 5.03 3.60 -4.68
C VAL A 71 4.41 4.21 -3.42
N ILE A 72 3.64 3.43 -2.66
CA ILE A 72 3.03 3.89 -1.40
C ILE A 72 4.09 4.33 -0.40
N LYS A 73 5.21 3.59 -0.27
CA LYS A 73 6.31 3.98 0.62
C LYS A 73 6.94 5.31 0.21
N ILE A 74 7.18 5.53 -1.08
CA ILE A 74 7.75 6.79 -1.59
C ILE A 74 6.76 7.93 -1.34
N LEU A 75 5.48 7.76 -1.70
CA LEU A 75 4.45 8.78 -1.50
C LEU A 75 4.29 9.13 -0.03
N PHE A 76 4.30 8.13 0.86
CA PHE A 76 4.25 8.33 2.31
C PHE A 76 5.40 9.22 2.79
N LEU A 77 6.64 8.96 2.35
CA LEU A 77 7.80 9.77 2.72
C LEU A 77 7.69 11.21 2.20
N VAL A 78 7.20 11.40 0.97
CA VAL A 78 6.99 12.74 0.38
C VAL A 78 5.93 13.53 1.17
N PHE A 79 4.81 12.90 1.52
CA PHE A 79 3.75 13.52 2.32
C PHE A 79 4.24 13.83 3.73
N LEU A 80 4.95 12.90 4.37
CA LEU A 80 5.51 13.09 5.70
C LEU A 80 6.54 14.23 5.73
N GLY A 81 7.44 14.28 4.75
CA GLY A 81 8.42 15.37 4.61
C GLY A 81 7.74 16.73 4.42
N SER A 82 6.70 16.78 3.58
CA SER A 82 5.90 17.98 3.35
C SER A 82 5.15 18.42 4.62
N LEU A 83 4.59 17.47 5.37
CA LEU A 83 3.94 17.74 6.65
C LEU A 83 4.92 18.33 7.68
N ILE A 84 6.12 17.75 7.80
CA ILE A 84 7.17 18.24 8.71
C ILE A 84 7.56 19.68 8.34
N LEU A 85 7.77 19.99 7.06
CA LEU A 85 8.07 21.34 6.60
C LEU A 85 6.97 22.34 6.96
N VAL A 86 5.70 21.98 6.71
CA VAL A 86 4.55 22.85 7.02
C VAL A 86 4.43 23.07 8.53
N LEU A 87 4.64 22.03 9.34
CA LEU A 87 4.65 22.14 10.80
C LEU A 87 5.81 23.02 11.29
N TYR A 88 7.02 22.83 10.75
CA TYR A 88 8.18 23.66 11.07
C TYR A 88 7.92 25.14 10.81
N PHE A 89 7.36 25.49 9.64
CA PHE A 89 6.96 26.87 9.33
C PHE A 89 5.87 27.41 10.27
N LEU A 90 4.92 26.56 10.68
CA LEU A 90 3.87 26.95 11.64
C LEU A 90 4.41 27.20 13.05
N PHE A 91 5.46 26.49 13.47
CA PHE A 91 6.06 26.64 14.81
C PHE A 91 7.07 27.79 14.90
N ILE A 92 7.86 28.03 13.85
CA ILE A 92 8.89 29.10 13.84
C ILE A 92 8.32 30.48 13.51
N LYS A 93 7.30 30.57 12.65
CA LYS A 93 6.63 31.85 12.38
C LYS A 93 5.56 32.20 13.43
N LYS A 94 5.39 31.38 14.47
CA LYS A 94 4.47 31.64 15.58
C LYS A 94 5.07 32.68 16.52
#